data_AF-A0A2G1Y227-F1
#
_entry.id   AF-A0A2G1Y227-F1
#
_cell.length_a   1.000
_cell.length_b   1.000
_cell.length_c   1.000
_cell.angle_alpha   90.00
_cell.angle_beta   90.00
_cell.angle_gamma   90.00
#
_symmetry.space_group_name_H-M   'P 1'
#
loop_
_entity.id
_entity.type
_entity.pdbx_description
1 polymer ?
#
loop_
_entity_poly.entity_id
_entity_poly.type
_entity_poly.pdbx_seq_one_letter_code
_entity_poly.pdbx_strand_id
1 'polypeptide(L)'
;MHSKQDKRPTLLWIQGVTCNGNTHSFLNLPNIDQLLVKFRLLNHPSLAGEYSFEDMAACRFKCDILIFEGAYDPLMKRGGVLLSKIVEHYGQTAGHIIGVGSCASFGGMFKASAPERNSGLIFNEEIEYGPLLKYKSKVINISGCPAHPEWISYALSMIEVGKKVQVDELHRPIELFSNLAHHGCTRNEYFEWKVDAVAFGKKEGCLFYEYGCRAPMTHASCNKILWNEVSSKTRVGTPCFGCTEPDFPRQNLFSTKKNMSIPVDVPIGVPKRSYLTLTGIAKTFHIERLEGKLIDYKKTD
;
A
#
# COMPACT_ATOMS: atom_id res chain seq x y z
N MET A 1 36.47 30.03 7.69
CA MET A 1 35.78 28.86 8.26
C MET A 1 35.08 28.12 7.13
N HIS A 2 35.61 26.98 6.69
CA HIS A 2 34.89 26.12 5.74
C HIS A 2 33.68 25.53 6.48
N SER A 3 32.48 26.06 6.19
CA SER A 3 31.22 25.47 6.62
C SER A 3 31.26 23.98 6.23
N LYS A 4 31.22 23.07 7.21
CA LYS A 4 31.05 21.64 6.95
C LYS A 4 29.79 21.50 6.09
N GLN A 5 29.96 21.15 4.82
CA GLN A 5 28.87 20.87 3.91
C GLN A 5 27.96 19.83 4.58
N ASP A 6 26.71 20.21 4.81
CA ASP A 6 25.72 19.30 5.38
C ASP A 6 25.58 18.09 4.46
N LYS A 7 25.95 16.91 4.97
CA LYS A 7 25.98 15.65 4.21
C LYS A 7 24.65 14.90 4.21
N ARG A 8 23.62 15.42 4.90
CA ARG A 8 22.31 14.78 4.95
C ARG A 8 21.67 14.73 3.56
N PRO A 9 21.07 13.60 3.15
CA PRO A 9 20.39 13.50 1.86
C PRO A 9 19.20 14.46 1.79
N THR A 10 19.04 15.07 0.63
CA THR A 10 17.93 15.98 0.32
C THR A 10 16.68 15.22 -0.09
N LEU A 11 15.56 15.56 0.54
CA LEU A 11 14.26 14.90 0.36
C LEU A 11 13.25 15.90 -0.21
N LEU A 12 12.63 15.52 -1.33
CA LEU A 12 11.57 16.28 -1.99
C LEU A 12 10.30 15.44 -2.09
N TRP A 13 9.19 15.93 -1.55
CA TRP A 13 7.89 15.26 -1.66
C TRP A 13 6.95 16.02 -2.59
N ILE A 14 6.58 15.40 -3.71
CA ILE A 14 5.69 15.96 -4.73
C ILE A 14 4.38 15.18 -4.75
N GLN A 15 3.29 15.89 -5.04
CA GLN A 15 1.96 15.32 -5.16
C GLN A 15 1.43 15.43 -6.60
N GLY A 16 1.00 14.30 -7.17
CA GLY A 16 0.18 14.23 -8.37
C GLY A 16 -1.31 14.37 -8.04
N VAL A 17 -2.15 13.55 -8.68
CA VAL A 17 -3.58 13.45 -8.37
C VAL A 17 -3.74 12.59 -7.12
N THR A 18 -4.05 13.21 -5.98
CA THR A 18 -4.03 12.55 -4.67
C THR A 18 -5.16 13.01 -3.75
N CYS A 19 -5.50 12.15 -2.77
CA CYS A 19 -6.36 12.46 -1.63
C CYS A 19 -5.57 12.87 -0.38
N ASN A 20 -4.24 13.01 -0.48
CA ASN A 20 -3.30 13.28 0.62
C ASN A 20 -3.25 12.19 1.71
N GLY A 21 -3.90 11.04 1.50
CA GLY A 21 -3.96 9.97 2.48
C GLY A 21 -2.59 9.40 2.85
N ASN A 22 -1.61 9.38 1.93
CA ASN A 22 -0.27 8.89 2.26
C ASN A 22 0.52 9.91 3.07
N THR A 23 0.39 11.20 2.77
CA THR A 23 0.92 12.28 3.62
C THR A 23 0.38 12.12 5.05
N HIS A 24 -0.95 12.01 5.22
CA HIS A 24 -1.55 11.82 6.55
C HIS A 24 -1.08 10.53 7.23
N SER A 25 -0.99 9.44 6.48
CA SER A 25 -0.49 8.16 7.00
C SER A 25 0.94 8.29 7.52
N PHE A 26 1.84 8.89 6.75
CA PHE A 26 3.23 9.10 7.14
C PHE A 26 3.36 9.97 8.40
N LEU A 27 2.56 11.04 8.52
CA LEU A 27 2.53 11.90 9.69
C LEU A 27 2.06 11.20 10.98
N ASN A 28 1.46 10.00 10.90
CA ASN A 28 1.12 9.18 12.06
C ASN A 28 2.26 8.24 12.50
N LEU A 29 3.45 8.30 11.88
CA LEU A 29 4.61 7.54 12.33
C LEU A 29 5.04 8.02 13.74
N PRO A 30 5.08 7.16 14.77
CA PRO A 30 5.31 7.58 16.15
C PRO A 30 6.64 8.34 16.38
N ASN A 31 7.69 8.01 15.63
CA ASN A 31 9.04 8.57 15.74
C ASN A 31 9.46 9.38 14.49
N ILE A 32 8.50 10.07 13.86
CA ILE A 32 8.73 10.82 12.62
C ILE A 32 9.80 11.91 12.75
N ASP A 33 9.92 12.55 13.90
CA ASP A 33 10.92 13.57 14.21
C ASP A 33 12.35 13.01 14.12
N GLN A 34 12.57 11.83 14.71
CA GLN A 34 13.86 11.12 14.67
C GLN A 34 14.23 10.65 13.27
N LEU A 35 13.24 10.36 12.43
CA LEU A 35 13.46 10.03 11.04
C LEU A 35 13.81 11.30 10.22
N LEU A 36 12.99 12.34 10.31
CA LEU A 36 13.11 13.52 9.46
C LEU A 36 14.37 14.34 9.74
N VAL A 37 14.90 14.35 10.96
CA VAL A 37 16.15 15.07 11.29
C VAL A 37 17.36 14.58 10.47
N LYS A 38 17.30 13.35 9.94
CA LYS A 38 18.33 12.74 9.11
C LYS A 38 18.36 13.26 7.67
N PHE A 39 17.33 13.99 7.25
CA PHE A 39 17.18 14.49 5.89
C PHE A 39 17.15 16.02 5.87
N ARG A 40 17.53 16.58 4.72
CA ARG A 40 17.26 17.97 4.38
C ARG A 40 15.96 18.04 3.58
N LEU A 41 14.90 18.48 4.23
CA LEU A 41 13.57 18.53 3.61
C LEU A 41 13.47 19.75 2.68
N LEU A 42 13.64 19.54 1.38
CA LEU A 42 13.56 20.63 0.40
C LEU A 42 12.15 21.20 0.33
N ASN A 43 11.16 20.31 0.23
CA ASN A 43 9.74 20.67 0.28
C ASN A 43 8.89 19.45 0.68
N HIS A 44 7.79 19.72 1.38
CA HIS A 44 6.77 18.75 1.73
C HIS A 44 5.38 19.41 1.69
N PRO A 45 4.32 18.71 1.27
CA PRO A 45 2.99 19.30 1.12
C PRO A 45 2.35 19.82 2.41
N SER A 46 2.78 19.32 3.57
CA SER A 46 2.18 19.66 4.88
C SER A 46 3.19 20.04 5.97
N LEU A 47 4.49 20.02 5.66
CA LEU A 47 5.55 20.36 6.61
C LEU A 47 6.40 21.49 6.02
N ALA A 48 6.96 22.33 6.88
CA ALA A 48 7.88 23.37 6.42
C ALA A 48 9.12 22.72 5.79
N GLY A 49 9.41 23.11 4.54
CA GLY A 49 10.64 22.76 3.83
C GLY A 49 11.60 23.94 3.76
N GLU A 50 12.83 23.68 3.31
CA GLU A 50 13.83 24.72 3.04
C GLU A 50 13.41 25.68 1.92
N TYR A 51 12.56 25.22 0.99
CA TYR A 51 12.12 25.97 -0.17
C TYR A 51 10.61 25.87 -0.38
N SER A 52 10.07 26.87 -1.10
CA SER A 52 8.68 26.85 -1.54
C SER A 52 8.44 25.73 -2.56
N PHE A 53 7.18 25.32 -2.72
CA PHE A 53 6.86 24.35 -3.76
C PHE A 53 7.07 24.94 -5.16
N GLU A 54 6.84 26.24 -5.34
CA GLU A 54 7.05 26.98 -6.57
C GLU A 54 8.52 26.93 -7.03
N ASP A 55 9.46 27.07 -6.09
CA ASP A 55 10.90 26.93 -6.35
C ASP A 55 11.26 25.52 -6.84
N MET A 56 10.65 24.49 -6.24
CA MET A 56 10.83 23.10 -6.65
C MET A 56 10.18 22.81 -8.01
N ALA A 57 8.97 23.33 -8.25
CA ALA A 57 8.22 23.15 -9.48
C ALA A 57 8.89 23.82 -10.68
N ALA A 58 9.65 24.90 -10.45
CA ALA A 58 10.47 25.54 -11.47
C ALA A 58 11.67 24.70 -11.94
N CYS A 59 11.90 23.51 -11.37
CA CYS A 59 12.98 22.57 -11.72
C CYS A 59 14.39 23.17 -11.60
N ARG A 60 14.59 24.08 -10.63
CA ARG A 60 15.89 24.75 -10.40
C ARG A 60 16.84 23.96 -9.51
N PHE A 61 16.31 22.98 -8.78
CA PHE A 61 17.04 22.21 -7.78
C PHE A 61 17.13 20.74 -8.17
N LYS A 62 18.05 20.02 -7.52
CA LYS A 62 18.14 18.57 -7.53
C LYS A 62 17.79 18.06 -6.14
N CYS A 63 17.35 16.81 -6.06
CA CYS A 63 17.16 16.10 -4.79
C CYS A 63 17.89 14.75 -4.85
N ASP A 64 18.26 14.21 -3.70
CA ASP A 64 18.78 12.84 -3.60
C ASP A 64 17.64 11.83 -3.62
N ILE A 65 16.53 12.18 -2.96
CA ILE A 65 15.32 11.35 -2.83
C ILE A 65 14.10 12.14 -3.28
N LEU A 66 13.40 11.62 -4.28
CA LEU A 66 12.06 12.07 -4.67
C LEU A 66 11.02 11.12 -4.07
N ILE A 67 10.13 11.65 -3.24
CA ILE A 67 8.85 10.98 -2.92
C ILE A 67 7.78 11.55 -3.85
N PHE A 68 7.06 10.68 -4.53
CA PHE A 68 5.91 11.05 -5.34
C PHE A 68 4.65 10.37 -4.81
N GLU A 69 3.67 11.17 -4.43
CA GLU A 69 2.37 10.73 -3.93
C GLU A 69 1.26 11.02 -4.94
N GLY A 70 0.39 10.03 -5.17
CA GLY A 70 -0.76 10.18 -6.06
C GLY A 70 -0.55 9.62 -7.45
N ALA A 71 -1.60 9.62 -8.27
CA ALA A 71 -1.52 9.17 -9.65
C ALA A 71 -0.82 10.24 -10.50
N TYR A 72 -0.04 9.78 -11.48
CA TYR A 72 0.53 10.65 -12.50
C TYR A 72 -0.55 11.02 -13.51
N ASP A 73 -0.68 12.31 -13.81
CA ASP A 73 -1.48 12.84 -14.91
C ASP A 73 -0.61 13.81 -15.72
N PRO A 74 -0.35 13.55 -17.02
CA PRO A 74 0.56 14.37 -17.83
C PRO A 74 0.07 15.80 -18.07
N LEU A 75 -1.24 16.05 -17.90
CA LEU A 75 -1.86 17.36 -18.13
C LEU A 75 -2.01 18.18 -16.84
N MET A 76 -1.83 17.55 -15.68
CA MET A 76 -1.89 18.24 -14.40
C MET A 76 -0.79 19.29 -14.33
N LYS A 77 -1.12 20.46 -13.76
CA LYS A 77 -0.13 21.48 -13.40
C LYS A 77 0.00 21.56 -11.89
N ARG A 78 1.23 21.75 -11.41
CA ARG A 78 1.55 22.08 -10.01
C ARG A 78 2.49 23.29 -10.04
N GLY A 79 2.19 24.34 -9.27
CA GLY A 79 3.00 25.57 -9.26
C GLY A 79 3.08 26.22 -10.66
N GLY A 80 2.01 26.09 -11.46
CA GLY A 80 1.97 26.58 -12.84
C GLY A 80 2.72 25.72 -13.88
N VAL A 81 3.46 24.69 -13.46
CA VAL A 81 4.28 23.85 -14.34
C VAL A 81 3.62 22.49 -14.57
N LEU A 82 3.70 21.97 -15.80
CA LEU A 82 3.19 20.62 -16.12
C LEU A 82 3.90 19.56 -15.28
N LEU A 83 3.12 18.66 -14.68
CA LEU A 83 3.63 17.59 -13.84
C LEU A 83 4.58 16.66 -14.61
N SER A 84 4.34 16.46 -15.91
CA SER A 84 5.24 15.74 -16.81
C SER A 84 6.66 16.31 -16.81
N LYS A 85 6.81 17.64 -16.85
CA LYS A 85 8.11 18.32 -16.79
C LYS A 85 8.79 18.15 -15.43
N ILE A 86 8.01 18.27 -14.35
CA ILE A 86 8.50 18.14 -12.98
C ILE A 86 9.02 16.70 -12.75
N VAL A 87 8.18 15.71 -13.07
CA VAL A 87 8.49 14.28 -12.89
C VAL A 87 9.68 13.86 -13.75
N GLU A 88 9.76 14.31 -14.99
CA GLU A 88 10.90 14.05 -15.88
C GLU A 88 12.22 14.59 -15.31
N HIS A 89 12.23 15.86 -14.89
CA HIS A 89 13.43 16.51 -14.33
C HIS A 89 13.95 15.79 -13.08
N TYR A 90 13.06 15.51 -12.11
CA TYR A 90 13.46 14.81 -10.89
C TYR A 90 13.68 13.32 -11.11
N GLY A 91 13.03 12.70 -12.10
CA GLY A 91 13.31 11.33 -12.53
C GLY A 91 14.74 11.15 -13.04
N GLN A 92 15.21 12.12 -13.81
CA GLN A 92 16.59 12.15 -14.31
C GLN A 92 17.59 12.40 -13.18
N THR A 93 17.30 13.36 -12.30
CA THR A 93 18.29 13.91 -11.36
C THR A 93 18.33 13.21 -9.99
N ALA A 94 17.23 12.63 -9.52
CA ALA A 94 17.20 11.94 -8.23
C ALA A 94 18.02 10.65 -8.24
N GLY A 95 18.62 10.33 -7.09
CA GLY A 95 19.28 9.04 -6.85
C GLY A 95 18.27 7.94 -6.58
N HIS A 96 17.22 8.26 -5.81
CA HIS A 96 16.13 7.36 -5.45
C HIS A 96 14.76 8.00 -5.67
N ILE A 97 13.80 7.21 -6.13
CA ILE A 97 12.42 7.65 -6.37
C ILE A 97 11.49 6.70 -5.63
N ILE A 98 10.66 7.22 -4.74
CA ILE A 98 9.71 6.44 -3.96
C ILE A 98 8.30 6.82 -4.42
N GLY A 99 7.62 5.89 -5.09
CA GLY A 99 6.19 6.02 -5.42
C GLY A 99 5.35 5.58 -4.23
N VAL A 100 4.69 6.52 -3.57
CA VAL A 100 3.93 6.24 -2.34
C VAL A 100 2.43 6.14 -2.61
N GLY A 101 1.89 4.99 -2.22
CA GLY A 101 0.50 4.58 -2.37
C GLY A 101 0.20 3.99 -3.74
N SER A 102 -0.91 3.26 -3.83
CA SER A 102 -1.31 2.53 -5.03
C SER A 102 -1.58 3.45 -6.23
N CYS A 103 -1.90 4.71 -5.96
CA CYS A 103 -2.02 5.73 -6.99
C CYS A 103 -0.67 5.96 -7.70
N ALA A 104 0.42 6.13 -6.94
CA ALA A 104 1.76 6.32 -7.52
C ALA A 104 2.34 5.01 -8.07
N SER A 105 2.03 3.87 -7.46
CA SER A 105 2.52 2.58 -7.93
C SER A 105 1.83 2.11 -9.20
N PHE A 106 0.49 2.18 -9.26
CA PHE A 106 -0.33 1.50 -10.28
C PHE A 106 -1.43 2.37 -10.91
N GLY A 107 -1.59 3.64 -10.48
CA GLY A 107 -2.70 4.53 -10.87
C GLY A 107 -3.84 4.56 -9.83
N GLY A 108 -4.09 3.44 -9.15
CA GLY A 108 -4.95 3.34 -7.97
C GLY A 108 -6.36 3.91 -8.16
N MET A 109 -6.96 4.46 -7.10
CA MET A 109 -8.34 4.95 -7.13
C MET A 109 -8.56 6.05 -8.19
N PHE A 110 -7.58 6.92 -8.40
CA PHE A 110 -7.69 8.02 -9.35
C PHE A 110 -7.55 7.55 -10.81
N LYS A 111 -7.10 6.32 -11.09
CA LYS A 111 -7.19 5.73 -12.43
C LYS A 111 -8.62 5.72 -12.93
N ALA A 112 -9.57 5.31 -12.08
CA ALA A 112 -10.98 5.23 -12.43
C ALA A 112 -11.59 6.59 -12.83
N SER A 113 -11.05 7.70 -12.32
CA SER A 113 -11.51 9.06 -12.69
C SER A 113 -10.99 9.56 -14.04
N ALA A 114 -9.88 9.03 -14.54
CA ALA A 114 -9.33 9.37 -15.85
C ALA A 114 -8.56 8.18 -16.45
N PRO A 115 -9.25 7.13 -16.92
CA PRO A 115 -8.64 5.86 -17.31
C PRO A 115 -7.60 5.99 -18.43
N GLU A 116 -7.76 6.92 -19.36
CA GLU A 116 -6.82 7.07 -20.48
C GLU A 116 -5.60 7.95 -20.14
N ARG A 117 -5.60 8.63 -19.00
CA ARG A 117 -4.59 9.65 -18.67
C ARG A 117 -3.81 9.33 -17.40
N ASN A 118 -4.49 8.84 -16.37
CA ASN A 118 -3.86 8.59 -15.09
C ASN A 118 -3.10 7.27 -15.12
N SER A 119 -1.90 7.24 -14.54
CA SER A 119 -1.12 6.01 -14.35
C SER A 119 -0.33 6.06 -13.04
N GLY A 120 0.34 4.97 -12.70
CA GLY A 120 1.47 5.02 -11.78
C GLY A 120 2.72 5.59 -12.46
N LEU A 121 3.84 5.56 -11.75
CA LEU A 121 5.13 6.06 -12.23
C LEU A 121 5.79 5.13 -13.25
N ILE A 122 5.66 3.82 -13.04
CA ILE A 122 6.27 2.77 -13.87
C ILE A 122 5.31 1.61 -14.18
N PHE A 123 4.13 1.60 -13.58
CA PHE A 123 3.04 0.69 -13.94
C PHE A 123 1.74 1.45 -14.18
N ASN A 124 0.91 0.89 -15.03
CA ASN A 124 -0.49 1.22 -15.15
C ASN A 124 -1.29 -0.07 -14.92
N GLU A 125 -1.90 -0.19 -13.74
CA GLU A 125 -2.40 -1.46 -13.22
C GLU A 125 -1.28 -2.51 -13.27
N GLU A 126 -1.47 -3.65 -13.92
CA GLU A 126 -0.47 -4.72 -14.04
C GLU A 126 0.56 -4.49 -15.16
N ILE A 127 0.35 -3.49 -16.02
CA ILE A 127 1.16 -3.29 -17.23
C ILE A 127 2.32 -2.34 -16.92
N GLU A 128 3.53 -2.71 -17.32
CA GLU A 128 4.69 -1.80 -17.27
C GLU A 128 4.46 -0.60 -18.20
N TYR A 129 4.22 0.55 -17.59
CA TYR A 129 3.90 1.80 -18.27
C TYR A 129 4.03 2.96 -17.30
N GLY A 130 4.60 4.06 -17.73
CA GLY A 130 4.59 5.30 -16.95
C GLY A 130 5.74 6.24 -17.32
N PRO A 131 5.70 7.48 -16.79
CA PRO A 131 6.68 8.52 -17.13
C PRO A 131 8.12 8.17 -16.74
N LEU A 132 8.29 7.29 -15.74
CA LEU A 132 9.60 6.96 -15.18
C LEU A 132 10.09 5.56 -15.56
N LEU A 133 9.47 4.90 -16.54
CA LEU A 133 9.85 3.53 -16.92
C LEU A 133 11.34 3.41 -17.30
N LYS A 134 11.90 4.41 -17.99
CA LYS A 134 13.33 4.50 -18.30
C LYS A 134 14.25 4.65 -17.08
N TYR A 135 13.69 5.06 -15.94
CA TYR A 135 14.39 5.22 -14.65
C TYR A 135 13.95 4.16 -13.63
N LYS A 136 13.30 3.08 -14.07
CA LYS A 136 12.74 1.99 -13.24
C LYS A 136 13.72 1.48 -12.19
N SER A 137 15.03 1.39 -12.50
CA SER A 137 16.07 0.94 -11.56
C SER A 137 16.22 1.81 -10.30
N LYS A 138 15.73 3.06 -10.32
CA LYS A 138 15.73 3.98 -9.17
C LYS A 138 14.40 4.01 -8.41
N VAL A 139 13.35 3.38 -8.95
CA VAL A 139 11.97 3.47 -8.46
C VAL A 139 11.70 2.37 -7.45
N ILE A 140 11.19 2.75 -6.29
CA ILE A 140 10.69 1.88 -5.22
C ILE A 140 9.21 2.20 -5.02
N ASN A 141 8.34 1.22 -5.23
CA ASN A 141 6.91 1.34 -5.01
C ASN A 141 6.57 0.93 -3.57
N ILE A 142 5.94 1.84 -2.83
CA ILE A 142 5.33 1.55 -1.53
C ILE A 142 3.81 1.62 -1.73
N SER A 143 3.22 0.54 -2.22
CA SER A 143 1.78 0.50 -2.53
C SER A 143 0.91 0.46 -1.26
N GLY A 144 -0.38 0.80 -1.41
CA GLY A 144 -1.36 0.91 -0.33
C GLY A 144 -2.29 2.11 -0.52
N CYS A 145 -3.48 2.08 0.09
CA CYS A 145 -4.44 3.18 0.03
C CYS A 145 -5.02 3.52 1.43
N PRO A 146 -4.23 4.20 2.28
CA PRO A 146 -2.86 4.67 2.04
C PRO A 146 -1.79 3.60 2.28
N ALA A 147 -0.53 3.91 1.97
CA ALA A 147 0.65 3.17 2.36
C ALA A 147 0.90 3.28 3.88
N HIS A 148 1.37 2.22 4.52
CA HIS A 148 1.64 2.21 5.96
C HIS A 148 2.84 3.13 6.31
N PRO A 149 2.81 3.90 7.41
CA PRO A 149 3.90 4.82 7.77
C PRO A 149 5.25 4.11 7.90
N GLU A 150 5.28 2.96 8.58
CA GLU A 150 6.50 2.15 8.76
C GLU A 150 7.12 1.67 7.43
N TRP A 151 6.32 1.51 6.37
CA TRP A 151 6.85 1.08 5.07
C TRP A 151 7.61 2.23 4.38
N ILE A 152 7.10 3.46 4.51
CA ILE A 152 7.77 4.67 4.01
C ILE A 152 9.03 4.93 4.83
N SER A 153 8.93 4.80 6.16
CA SER A 153 10.05 4.92 7.11
C SER A 153 11.18 3.93 6.80
N TYR A 154 10.84 2.67 6.49
CA TYR A 154 11.80 1.64 6.09
C TYR A 154 12.59 2.06 4.84
N ALA A 155 11.90 2.47 3.77
CA ALA A 155 12.56 2.86 2.53
C ALA A 155 13.51 4.05 2.74
N LEU A 156 13.06 5.09 3.46
CA LEU A 156 13.89 6.24 3.81
C LEU A 156 15.11 5.84 4.65
N SER A 157 14.90 5.02 5.68
CA SER A 157 15.98 4.57 6.57
C SER A 157 17.03 3.75 5.83
N MET A 158 16.61 2.88 4.90
CA MET A 158 17.53 2.08 4.08
C MET A 158 18.40 2.97 3.18
N ILE A 159 17.79 3.97 2.55
CA ILE A 159 18.52 4.93 1.71
C ILE A 159 19.49 5.77 2.56
N GLU A 160 19.07 6.23 3.73
CA GLU A 160 19.89 7.04 4.65
C GLU A 160 21.19 6.33 5.04
N VAL A 161 21.12 5.03 5.35
CA VAL A 161 22.31 4.23 5.69
C VAL A 161 23.05 3.69 4.47
N GLY A 162 22.66 4.07 3.25
CA GLY A 162 23.29 3.64 2.00
C GLY A 162 23.07 2.17 1.65
N LYS A 163 22.02 1.53 2.18
CA LYS A 163 21.68 0.14 1.87
C LYS A 163 20.73 0.07 0.68
N LYS A 164 21.00 -0.88 -0.22
CA LYS A 164 20.11 -1.18 -1.34
C LYS A 164 18.83 -1.85 -0.85
N VAL A 165 17.69 -1.31 -1.25
CA VAL A 165 16.37 -1.94 -1.07
C VAL A 165 16.18 -2.98 -2.18
N GLN A 166 16.00 -4.25 -1.81
CA GLN A 166 15.66 -5.30 -2.78
C GLN A 166 14.17 -5.20 -3.10
N VAL A 167 13.81 -5.26 -4.39
CA VAL A 167 12.43 -5.07 -4.85
C VAL A 167 11.92 -6.29 -5.61
N ASP A 168 10.61 -6.55 -5.52
CA ASP A 168 9.90 -7.56 -6.30
C ASP A 168 9.61 -7.10 -7.75
N GLU A 169 8.94 -7.94 -8.53
CA GLU A 169 8.51 -7.65 -9.91
C GLU A 169 7.68 -6.37 -10.05
N LEU A 170 6.96 -5.97 -8.99
CA LEU A 170 6.14 -4.75 -8.93
C LEU A 170 6.91 -3.56 -8.33
N HIS A 171 8.23 -3.68 -8.20
CA HIS A 171 9.13 -2.71 -7.61
C HIS A 171 8.88 -2.42 -6.13
N ARG A 172 8.26 -3.35 -5.40
CA ARG A 172 7.96 -3.20 -3.97
C ARG A 172 9.05 -3.83 -3.11
N PRO A 173 9.45 -3.23 -1.97
CA PRO A 173 10.45 -3.83 -1.09
C PRO A 173 10.08 -5.26 -0.66
N ILE A 174 10.95 -6.23 -0.97
CA ILE A 174 10.68 -7.65 -0.72
C ILE A 174 10.41 -7.90 0.77
N GLU A 175 11.17 -7.27 1.66
CA GLU A 175 11.00 -7.47 3.10
C GLU A 175 9.62 -7.04 3.62
N LEU A 176 9.01 -6.05 2.97
CA LEU A 176 7.71 -5.50 3.37
C LEU A 176 6.53 -6.24 2.73
N PHE A 177 6.69 -6.68 1.48
CA PHE A 177 5.61 -7.22 0.65
C PHE A 177 5.64 -8.75 0.46
N SER A 178 6.59 -9.48 1.07
CA SER A 178 6.60 -10.95 1.03
C SER A 178 5.52 -11.63 1.88
N ASN A 179 4.91 -10.91 2.84
CA ASN A 179 3.82 -11.44 3.65
C ASN A 179 2.47 -11.13 3.01
N LEU A 180 1.49 -12.01 3.21
CA LEU A 180 0.11 -11.72 2.88
C LEU A 180 -0.58 -11.02 4.05
N ALA A 181 -1.55 -10.16 3.76
CA ALA A 181 -2.41 -9.55 4.77
C ALA A 181 -3.15 -10.61 5.60
N HIS A 182 -3.28 -11.84 5.09
CA HIS A 182 -3.80 -12.98 5.83
C HIS A 182 -2.86 -13.46 6.96
N HIS A 183 -1.55 -13.25 6.84
CA HIS A 183 -0.59 -13.60 7.89
C HIS A 183 -0.83 -12.72 9.13
N GLY A 184 -1.05 -13.35 10.29
CA GLY A 184 -1.41 -12.67 11.54
C GLY A 184 -2.89 -12.27 11.65
N CYS A 185 -3.74 -12.64 10.69
CA CYS A 185 -5.17 -12.36 10.79
C CYS A 185 -5.78 -13.16 11.95
N THR A 186 -6.49 -12.46 12.84
CA THR A 186 -7.16 -13.07 14.01
C THR A 186 -8.31 -14.00 13.62
N ARG A 187 -8.68 -14.03 12.33
CA ARG A 187 -9.73 -14.89 11.77
C ARG A 187 -9.20 -16.12 11.05
N ASN A 188 -7.92 -16.45 11.16
CA ASN A 188 -7.32 -17.55 10.41
C ASN A 188 -7.99 -18.88 10.70
N GLU A 189 -8.39 -19.13 11.94
CA GLU A 189 -9.07 -20.38 12.28
C GLU A 189 -10.47 -20.47 11.66
N TYR A 190 -11.25 -19.37 11.66
CA TYR A 190 -12.51 -19.32 10.94
C TYR A 190 -12.33 -19.54 9.43
N PHE A 191 -11.24 -19.01 8.85
CA PHE A 191 -10.89 -19.24 7.46
C PHE A 191 -10.55 -20.71 7.18
N GLU A 192 -9.80 -21.35 8.07
CA GLU A 192 -9.42 -22.77 7.95
C GLU A 192 -10.66 -23.68 7.97
N TRP A 193 -11.55 -23.46 8.93
CA TRP A 193 -12.76 -24.26 9.13
C TRP A 193 -13.98 -23.79 8.31
N LYS A 194 -13.81 -22.79 7.43
CA LYS A 194 -14.86 -22.32 6.52
C LYS A 194 -16.11 -21.82 7.25
N VAL A 195 -15.91 -21.26 8.44
CA VAL A 195 -16.96 -20.67 9.27
C VAL A 195 -17.02 -19.18 8.95
N ASP A 196 -18.05 -18.76 8.22
CA ASP A 196 -18.19 -17.36 7.79
C ASP A 196 -18.79 -16.47 8.89
N ALA A 197 -18.47 -15.18 8.81
CA ALA A 197 -19.14 -14.19 9.63
C ALA A 197 -20.63 -14.13 9.27
N VAL A 198 -21.47 -13.71 10.21
CA VAL A 198 -22.90 -13.52 9.96
C VAL A 198 -23.23 -12.13 9.43
N ALA A 199 -22.33 -11.16 9.66
CA ALA A 199 -22.45 -9.78 9.22
C ALA A 199 -21.09 -9.05 9.34
N PHE A 200 -20.97 -7.89 8.70
CA PHE A 200 -19.86 -6.97 8.93
C PHE A 200 -19.78 -6.51 10.39
N GLY A 201 -18.60 -6.09 10.83
CA GLY A 201 -18.37 -5.55 12.17
C GLY A 201 -18.35 -6.58 13.31
N LYS A 202 -18.71 -7.84 13.04
CA LYS A 202 -18.61 -8.93 14.03
C LYS A 202 -17.16 -9.31 14.27
N LYS A 203 -16.81 -9.78 15.46
CA LYS A 203 -15.45 -10.27 15.76
C LYS A 203 -15.25 -11.69 15.23
N GLU A 204 -16.34 -12.44 15.15
CA GLU A 204 -16.43 -13.83 14.76
C GLU A 204 -16.49 -14.02 13.24
N GLY A 205 -16.07 -15.20 12.81
CA GLY A 205 -16.24 -15.70 11.46
C GLY A 205 -15.28 -15.13 10.42
N CYS A 206 -15.18 -15.82 9.29
CA CYS A 206 -14.37 -15.44 8.15
C CYS A 206 -15.08 -14.41 7.28
N LEU A 207 -14.30 -13.53 6.64
CA LEU A 207 -14.82 -12.54 5.68
C LEU A 207 -14.51 -12.91 4.22
N PHE A 208 -13.83 -14.04 3.98
CA PHE A 208 -13.34 -14.41 2.65
C PHE A 208 -14.41 -15.00 1.75
N TYR A 209 -15.26 -15.91 2.23
CA TYR A 209 -16.17 -16.62 1.33
C TYR A 209 -17.40 -15.79 0.97
N GLU A 210 -17.88 -14.95 1.87
CA GLU A 210 -19.10 -14.16 1.65
C GLU A 210 -18.81 -12.68 1.38
N TYR A 211 -17.84 -12.10 2.10
CA TYR A 211 -17.72 -10.65 2.25
C TYR A 211 -16.56 -10.02 1.48
N GLY A 212 -16.03 -10.69 0.47
CA GLY A 212 -15.06 -10.11 -0.47
C GLY A 212 -13.65 -9.93 0.08
N CYS A 213 -13.30 -10.51 1.23
CA CYS A 213 -11.96 -10.33 1.82
C CYS A 213 -10.87 -10.87 0.89
N ARG A 214 -9.97 -9.99 0.46
CA ARG A 214 -8.82 -10.29 -0.40
C ARG A 214 -7.54 -10.65 0.36
N ALA A 215 -7.56 -10.70 1.69
CA ALA A 215 -6.35 -10.86 2.51
C ALA A 215 -5.45 -12.04 2.10
N PRO A 216 -5.97 -13.21 1.68
CA PRO A 216 -5.16 -14.34 1.20
C PRO A 216 -4.51 -14.14 -0.18
N MET A 217 -4.72 -13.00 -0.82
CA MET A 217 -4.22 -12.64 -2.16
C MET A 217 -3.72 -11.19 -2.17
N THR A 218 -3.24 -10.69 -1.03
CA THR A 218 -2.80 -9.30 -0.88
C THR A 218 -1.50 -9.27 -0.12
N HIS A 219 -0.44 -8.80 -0.77
CA HIS A 219 0.90 -8.62 -0.22
C HIS A 219 0.90 -7.40 0.71
N ALA A 220 0.89 -7.65 2.01
CA ALA A 220 0.95 -6.62 3.04
C ALA A 220 1.20 -7.23 4.42
N SER A 221 1.79 -6.45 5.32
CA SER A 221 2.00 -6.83 6.72
C SER A 221 0.94 -6.27 7.68
N CYS A 222 -0.20 -5.76 7.17
CA CYS A 222 -1.23 -5.05 7.95
C CYS A 222 -1.73 -5.78 9.21
N ASN A 223 -1.80 -7.12 9.20
CA ASN A 223 -2.23 -7.90 10.35
C ASN A 223 -1.08 -8.33 11.29
N LYS A 224 0.17 -8.19 10.85
CA LYS A 224 1.37 -8.45 11.65
C LYS A 224 1.79 -7.22 12.44
N ILE A 225 1.84 -6.05 11.78
CA ILE A 225 2.34 -4.80 12.40
C ILE A 225 1.22 -3.88 12.91
N LEU A 226 0.00 -4.05 12.40
CA LEU A 226 -1.18 -3.23 12.71
C LEU A 226 -1.06 -1.77 12.27
N TRP A 227 -2.20 -1.17 11.98
CA TRP A 227 -2.34 0.25 11.73
C TRP A 227 -2.50 0.99 13.05
N ASN A 228 -1.77 2.10 13.17
CA ASN A 228 -1.77 2.97 14.35
C ASN A 228 -1.49 2.19 15.65
N GLU A 229 -0.67 1.13 15.56
CA GLU A 229 -0.31 0.24 16.67
C GLU A 229 -1.50 -0.48 17.33
N VAL A 230 -2.71 -0.38 16.75
CA VAL A 230 -3.95 -0.79 17.42
C VAL A 230 -4.71 -1.86 16.63
N SER A 231 -4.90 -1.69 15.32
CA SER A 231 -5.88 -2.55 14.60
C SER A 231 -5.60 -2.76 13.11
N SER A 232 -6.49 -3.48 12.44
CA SER A 232 -6.52 -3.68 11.01
C SER A 232 -7.98 -3.86 10.56
N LYS A 233 -8.26 -3.78 9.26
CA LYS A 233 -9.62 -3.95 8.72
C LYS A 233 -10.28 -5.25 9.19
N THR A 234 -9.56 -6.37 9.08
CA THR A 234 -10.11 -7.69 9.42
C THR A 234 -10.36 -7.84 10.92
N ARG A 235 -9.60 -7.14 11.79
CA ARG A 235 -9.85 -7.16 13.24
C ARG A 235 -11.18 -6.50 13.61
N VAL A 236 -11.61 -5.50 12.85
CA VAL A 236 -12.87 -4.76 13.09
C VAL A 236 -14.04 -5.26 12.22
N GLY A 237 -13.92 -6.42 11.58
CA GLY A 237 -15.02 -6.98 10.79
C GLY A 237 -15.22 -6.32 9.43
N THR A 238 -14.17 -5.72 8.87
CA THR A 238 -14.14 -5.21 7.49
C THR A 238 -13.20 -6.07 6.64
N PRO A 239 -13.61 -6.50 5.44
CA PRO A 239 -12.73 -7.27 4.56
C PRO A 239 -11.48 -6.47 4.16
N CYS A 240 -10.38 -7.19 3.91
CA CYS A 240 -9.26 -6.60 3.19
C CYS A 240 -9.69 -6.36 1.73
N PHE A 241 -9.45 -5.16 1.20
CA PHE A 241 -9.80 -4.82 -0.19
C PHE A 241 -8.69 -5.08 -1.20
N GLY A 242 -7.53 -5.56 -0.75
CA GLY A 242 -6.38 -5.76 -1.63
C GLY A 242 -5.75 -4.46 -2.11
N CYS A 243 -5.78 -3.41 -1.28
CA CYS A 243 -5.36 -2.08 -1.71
C CYS A 243 -3.88 -1.95 -2.07
N THR A 244 -3.03 -2.95 -1.82
CA THR A 244 -1.61 -2.96 -2.20
C THR A 244 -1.34 -3.66 -3.54
N GLU A 245 -2.36 -4.26 -4.15
CA GLU A 245 -2.25 -4.96 -5.44
C GLU A 245 -2.62 -4.05 -6.62
N PRO A 246 -2.13 -4.33 -7.85
CA PRO A 246 -2.34 -3.48 -9.01
C PRO A 246 -3.78 -3.40 -9.51
N ASP A 247 -4.57 -4.44 -9.25
CA ASP A 247 -5.99 -4.53 -9.64
C ASP A 247 -6.93 -3.80 -8.68
N PHE A 248 -6.40 -3.02 -7.72
CA PHE A 248 -7.19 -2.14 -6.86
C PHE A 248 -7.31 -0.72 -7.46
N PRO A 249 -8.52 -0.13 -7.50
CA PRO A 249 -9.77 -0.61 -6.91
C PRO A 249 -10.53 -1.63 -7.79
N ARG A 250 -11.22 -2.56 -7.13
CA ARG A 250 -12.11 -3.53 -7.79
C ARG A 250 -13.57 -3.14 -7.63
N GLN A 251 -14.40 -3.69 -8.50
CA GLN A 251 -15.86 -3.73 -8.28
C GLN A 251 -16.21 -4.75 -7.18
N ASN A 252 -17.34 -4.55 -6.50
CA ASN A 252 -17.89 -5.48 -5.51
C ASN A 252 -16.96 -5.79 -4.30
N LEU A 253 -16.31 -4.77 -3.74
CA LEU A 253 -15.36 -4.91 -2.61
C LEU A 253 -15.91 -5.62 -1.35
N PHE A 254 -17.23 -5.69 -1.22
CA PHE A 254 -17.93 -6.22 -0.04
C PHE A 254 -18.61 -7.58 -0.29
N SER A 255 -18.39 -8.19 -1.46
CA SER A 255 -18.98 -9.48 -1.81
C SER A 255 -17.98 -10.34 -2.55
N THR A 256 -17.94 -11.63 -2.22
CA THR A 256 -17.09 -12.58 -2.93
C THR A 256 -17.81 -13.09 -4.16
N LYS A 257 -17.19 -12.92 -5.34
CA LYS A 257 -17.70 -13.50 -6.58
C LYS A 257 -17.60 -15.04 -6.52
N LYS A 258 -18.71 -15.72 -6.82
CA LYS A 258 -18.80 -17.18 -6.78
C LYS A 258 -19.32 -17.78 -8.09
N ASN A 259 -18.94 -19.03 -8.33
CA ASN A 259 -19.58 -19.91 -9.30
C ASN A 259 -20.11 -21.15 -8.55
N MET A 260 -21.42 -21.41 -8.59
CA MET A 260 -22.06 -22.49 -7.82
C MET A 260 -21.59 -22.55 -6.35
N SER A 261 -21.65 -21.40 -5.66
CA SER A 261 -21.23 -21.22 -4.26
C SER A 261 -19.73 -21.37 -3.96
N ILE A 262 -18.89 -21.52 -5.00
CA ILE A 262 -17.44 -21.62 -4.89
C ILE A 262 -16.80 -20.27 -5.24
N PRO A 263 -15.90 -19.71 -4.39
CA PRO A 263 -15.14 -18.51 -4.75
C PRO A 263 -14.43 -18.66 -6.10
N VAL A 264 -14.58 -17.66 -6.97
CA VAL A 264 -13.92 -17.66 -8.29
C VAL A 264 -12.40 -17.65 -8.12
N ASP A 265 -11.93 -16.76 -7.24
CA ASP A 265 -10.54 -16.59 -6.86
C ASP A 265 -10.22 -17.43 -5.61
N VAL A 266 -9.04 -18.05 -5.62
CA VAL A 266 -8.51 -18.85 -4.50
C VAL A 266 -7.24 -18.18 -3.95
N PRO A 267 -6.83 -18.50 -2.71
CA PRO A 267 -5.58 -17.97 -2.14
C PRO A 267 -4.38 -18.14 -3.08
N ILE A 268 -3.50 -17.14 -3.11
CA ILE A 268 -2.35 -17.14 -4.01
C ILE A 268 -1.44 -18.33 -3.73
N GLY A 269 -0.96 -18.98 -4.80
CA GLY A 269 -0.09 -20.17 -4.71
C GLY A 269 -0.82 -21.48 -4.35
N VAL A 270 -2.14 -21.47 -4.13
CA VAL A 270 -2.90 -22.69 -3.82
C VAL A 270 -3.62 -23.22 -5.06
N PRO A 271 -3.40 -24.49 -5.47
CA PRO A 271 -4.12 -25.08 -6.59
C PRO A 271 -5.63 -25.14 -6.34
N LYS A 272 -6.43 -24.66 -7.31
CA LYS A 272 -7.88 -24.58 -7.17
C LYS A 272 -8.53 -25.91 -6.79
N ARG A 273 -8.13 -27.03 -7.42
CA ARG A 273 -8.69 -28.36 -7.11
C ARG A 273 -8.44 -28.75 -5.65
N SER A 274 -7.19 -28.66 -5.19
CA SER A 274 -6.82 -28.99 -3.81
C SER A 274 -7.55 -28.11 -2.79
N TYR A 275 -7.68 -26.82 -3.09
CA TYR A 275 -8.42 -25.88 -2.25
C TYR A 275 -9.89 -26.28 -2.10
N LEU A 276 -10.55 -26.70 -3.18
CA LEU A 276 -11.95 -27.13 -3.14
C LEU A 276 -12.13 -28.42 -2.36
N THR A 277 -11.23 -29.40 -2.52
CA THR A 277 -11.24 -30.63 -1.73
C THR A 277 -11.13 -30.33 -0.24
N LEU A 278 -10.14 -29.50 0.15
CA LEU A 278 -9.97 -29.10 1.55
C LEU A 278 -11.17 -28.32 2.08
N THR A 279 -11.75 -27.44 1.26
CA THR A 279 -12.96 -26.69 1.60
C THR A 279 -14.13 -27.63 1.86
N GLY A 280 -14.33 -28.65 1.02
CA GLY A 280 -15.38 -29.65 1.20
C GLY A 280 -15.22 -30.39 2.52
N ILE A 281 -14.01 -30.87 2.83
CA ILE A 281 -13.68 -31.55 4.08
C ILE A 281 -13.90 -30.63 5.29
N ALA A 282 -13.36 -29.40 5.26
CA ALA A 282 -13.47 -28.48 6.38
C ALA A 282 -14.93 -28.14 6.72
N LYS A 283 -15.80 -28.04 5.72
CA LYS A 283 -17.25 -27.78 5.91
C LYS A 283 -18.03 -28.94 6.53
N THR A 284 -17.46 -30.15 6.64
CA THR A 284 -18.11 -31.27 7.33
C THR A 284 -17.90 -31.23 8.84
N PHE A 285 -16.97 -30.39 9.33
CA PHE A 285 -16.72 -30.25 10.76
C PHE A 285 -17.67 -29.22 11.36
N HIS A 286 -18.29 -29.60 12.47
CA HIS A 286 -19.05 -28.69 13.32
C HIS A 286 -18.24 -28.41 14.58
N ILE A 287 -17.90 -27.15 14.79
CA ILE A 287 -17.00 -26.68 15.84
C ILE A 287 -17.71 -25.57 16.61
N GLU A 288 -18.41 -25.96 17.67
CA GLU A 288 -19.29 -25.09 18.46
C GLU A 288 -18.64 -23.76 18.88
N ARG A 289 -17.35 -23.78 19.29
CA ARG A 289 -16.62 -22.57 19.68
C ARG A 289 -16.40 -21.55 18.55
N LEU A 290 -16.55 -21.99 17.30
CA LEU A 290 -16.45 -21.14 16.10
C LEU A 290 -17.84 -20.79 15.55
N GLU A 291 -18.83 -21.67 15.76
CA GLU A 291 -20.19 -21.57 15.25
C GLU A 291 -21.12 -20.89 16.27
N GLY A 292 -20.85 -19.62 16.60
CA GLY A 292 -21.66 -18.89 17.57
C GLY A 292 -21.07 -17.53 17.95
N LYS A 293 -21.71 -16.84 18.90
CA LYS A 293 -21.13 -15.63 19.49
C LYS A 293 -20.08 -16.05 20.52
N LEU A 294 -18.97 -15.32 20.58
CA LEU A 294 -17.88 -15.61 21.53
C LEU A 294 -18.37 -15.61 22.99
N ILE A 295 -19.32 -14.73 23.32
CA ILE A 295 -19.84 -14.58 24.68
C ILE A 295 -20.72 -15.76 25.13
N ASP A 296 -21.23 -16.55 24.20
CA ASP A 296 -22.14 -17.65 24.52
C ASP A 296 -21.36 -18.96 24.72
N TYR A 297 -20.10 -19.02 24.30
CA TYR A 297 -19.27 -20.21 24.46
C TYR A 297 -18.83 -20.41 25.93
N LYS A 298 -19.15 -21.59 26.49
CA LYS A 298 -18.86 -21.99 27.88
C LYS A 298 -19.53 -21.14 28.98
N LYS A 299 -20.67 -20.50 28.68
CA LYS A 299 -21.54 -20.02 29.78
C LYS A 299 -21.96 -21.22 30.62
N THR A 300 -21.52 -21.26 31.87
CA THR A 300 -22.14 -22.08 32.91
C THR A 300 -23.38 -21.33 33.38
N ASP A 301 -24.53 -21.99 33.32
CA ASP A 301 -25.77 -21.51 33.97
C ASP A 301 -25.58 -21.27 35.47
#